data_AF-A0A8D2MYE9-F1
#
_entry.id   AF-A0A8D2MYE9-F1
#
_cell.length_a   1.000
_cell.length_b   1.000
_cell.length_c   1.000
_cell.angle_alpha   90.00
_cell.angle_beta   90.00
_cell.angle_gamma   90.00
#
_symmetry.space_group_name_H-M   'P 1'
#
loop_
_entity.id
_entity.type
_entity.pdbx_description
1 polymer ?
#
loop_
_entity_poly.entity_id
_entity_poly.type
_entity_poly.pdbx_seq_one_letter_code
_entity_poly.pdbx_strand_id
1 'polypeptide(L)'
;RGVRSPAQHSAEPRQPLRKNNKALELEIPGSARRAAPARCAHIPLFPTCSRVVRKSIARVLTVINQTQKENLRKFYKGKKYKPLDLRPKKTRAMRRRLNKHEENLKTKKQQRKERLYPARKFAIKA
;
A
#
# COMPACT_ATOMS: atom_id res chain seq x y z
N ARG A 1 28.01 12.81 14.18
CA ARG A 1 27.63 13.95 15.04
C ARG A 1 26.38 14.60 14.44
N GLY A 2 25.27 14.64 15.19
CA GLY A 2 24.04 15.41 14.91
C GLY A 2 23.21 14.93 13.71
N VAL A 3 21.89 14.79 13.74
CA VAL A 3 20.86 15.26 14.68
C VAL A 3 19.75 14.21 14.67
N ARG A 4 19.47 13.61 15.83
CA ARG A 4 18.27 12.78 16.01
C ARG A 4 17.11 13.77 16.06
N SER A 5 16.43 13.99 14.93
CA SER A 5 15.26 14.88 14.89
C SER A 5 14.25 14.41 15.93
N PRO A 6 13.76 15.29 16.81
CA PRO A 6 12.76 14.91 17.80
C PRO A 6 11.53 14.43 17.05
N ALA A 7 11.10 13.21 17.38
CA ALA A 7 9.88 12.64 16.85
C ALA A 7 8.72 13.51 17.35
N GLN A 8 8.30 14.46 16.53
CA GLN A 8 7.02 15.14 16.59
C GLN A 8 5.95 14.05 16.48
N HIS A 9 5.66 13.40 17.61
CA HIS A 9 4.48 12.58 17.78
C HIS A 9 3.32 13.56 17.92
N SER A 10 2.85 14.08 16.80
CA SER A 10 1.49 14.63 16.74
C SER A 10 0.57 13.48 17.12
N ALA A 11 0.08 13.50 18.35
CA ALA A 11 -0.89 12.55 18.87
C ALA A 11 -2.19 12.72 18.06
N GLU A 12 -2.29 12.00 16.92
CA GLU A 12 -3.59 11.85 16.27
C GLU A 12 -4.54 11.15 17.26
N PRO A 13 -5.74 11.68 17.50
CA PRO A 13 -6.70 11.06 18.42
C PRO A 13 -7.15 9.71 17.82
N ARG A 14 -6.52 8.62 18.24
CA ARG A 14 -6.77 7.24 17.78
C ARG A 14 -8.12 6.64 18.21
N GLN A 15 -9.08 7.44 18.68
CA GLN A 15 -10.01 6.97 19.73
C GLN A 15 -11.52 7.21 19.54
N PRO A 16 -12.10 7.53 18.36
CA PRO A 16 -13.54 7.32 18.18
C PRO A 16 -13.87 5.99 17.47
N LEU A 17 -13.25 5.69 16.31
CA LEU A 17 -13.68 4.56 15.46
C LEU A 17 -13.23 3.18 15.94
N ARG A 18 -12.14 3.08 16.71
CA ARG A 18 -11.70 1.80 17.31
C ARG A 18 -12.66 1.31 18.40
N LYS A 19 -13.34 2.22 19.10
CA LYS A 19 -14.26 1.88 20.19
C LYS A 19 -15.51 1.17 19.66
N ASN A 20 -16.02 1.59 18.50
CA ASN A 20 -17.20 0.99 17.87
C ASN A 20 -16.94 -0.43 17.33
N ASN A 21 -15.70 -0.74 16.90
CA ASN A 21 -15.37 -2.09 16.40
C ASN A 21 -15.15 -3.11 17.53
N LYS A 22 -14.58 -2.68 18.67
CA LYS A 22 -14.49 -3.54 19.88
C LYS A 22 -15.88 -3.92 20.41
N ALA A 23 -16.83 -2.99 20.37
CA ALA A 23 -18.22 -3.26 20.77
C ALA A 23 -18.88 -4.30 19.84
N LEU A 24 -18.69 -4.20 18.53
CA LEU A 24 -19.18 -5.19 17.56
C LEU A 24 -18.47 -6.55 17.64
N GLU A 25 -17.20 -6.60 18.04
CA GLU A 25 -16.47 -7.86 18.29
C GLU A 25 -16.96 -8.58 19.55
N LEU A 26 -17.40 -7.85 20.58
CA LEU A 26 -17.95 -8.40 21.83
C LEU A 26 -19.41 -8.88 21.68
N GLU A 27 -20.13 -8.42 20.66
CA GLU A 27 -21.45 -8.94 20.28
C GLU A 27 -21.37 -10.22 19.43
N ILE A 28 -20.16 -10.65 19.04
CA ILE A 28 -19.96 -11.97 18.41
C ILE A 28 -19.91 -12.98 19.57
N PRO A 29 -20.94 -13.83 19.76
CA PRO A 29 -20.85 -14.88 20.78
C PRO A 29 -19.64 -15.75 20.44
N GLY A 30 -18.76 -15.95 21.42
CA GLY A 30 -17.51 -16.68 21.27
C GLY A 30 -17.75 -18.06 20.67
N SER A 31 -17.53 -18.20 19.35
CA SER A 31 -17.63 -19.46 18.63
C SER A 31 -16.35 -20.29 18.78
N ALA A 32 -15.84 -20.39 20.02
CA ALA A 32 -14.88 -21.39 20.41
C ALA A 32 -15.63 -22.67 20.79
N ARG A 33 -16.28 -23.31 19.80
CA ARG A 33 -16.55 -24.74 19.84
C ARG A 33 -16.00 -25.32 18.54
N ARG A 34 -14.78 -25.87 18.60
CA ARG A 34 -14.36 -26.89 17.62
C ARG A 34 -15.25 -28.10 17.88
N ALA A 35 -16.38 -28.18 17.20
CA ALA A 35 -17.15 -29.41 17.11
C ALA A 35 -16.79 -30.08 15.78
N ALA A 36 -16.43 -31.36 15.86
CA ALA A 36 -16.17 -32.22 14.72
C ALA A 36 -17.37 -32.26 13.74
N PRO A 37 -17.16 -32.51 12.43
CA PRO A 37 -18.26 -32.61 11.49
C PRO A 37 -19.01 -33.93 11.69
N ALA A 38 -20.03 -33.92 12.54
CA ALA A 38 -21.06 -34.94 12.55
C ALA A 38 -22.08 -34.61 11.45
N ARG A 39 -22.27 -35.58 10.56
CA ARG A 39 -23.31 -35.60 9.51
C ARG A 39 -24.68 -35.43 10.18
N CYS A 40 -25.56 -34.59 9.61
CA CYS A 40 -27.01 -34.79 9.59
C CYS A 40 -27.71 -33.72 8.73
N ALA A 41 -28.89 -34.09 8.25
CA ALA A 41 -29.67 -33.53 7.15
C ALA A 41 -30.21 -32.10 7.36
N HIS A 42 -30.43 -31.47 6.20
CA HIS A 42 -31.36 -30.37 5.89
C HIS A 42 -32.14 -29.71 7.04
N ILE A 43 -31.62 -28.59 7.54
CA ILE A 43 -32.37 -27.56 8.29
C ILE A 43 -32.05 -26.21 7.62
N PRO A 44 -32.98 -25.53 6.91
CA PRO A 44 -32.72 -24.21 6.37
C PRO A 44 -33.01 -23.16 7.45
N LEU A 45 -32.15 -23.04 8.46
CA LEU A 45 -32.37 -22.06 9.55
C LEU A 45 -31.22 -21.03 9.60
N PHE A 46 -31.51 -19.89 8.97
CA PHE A 46 -30.86 -18.56 9.05
C PHE A 46 -29.36 -18.42 8.72
N PRO A 47 -28.99 -18.15 7.44
CA PRO A 47 -27.66 -17.66 7.08
C PRO A 47 -27.58 -16.15 6.77
N THR A 48 -28.66 -15.38 6.93
CA THR A 48 -28.74 -14.03 6.34
C THR A 48 -28.16 -12.92 7.22
N CYS A 49 -28.26 -12.99 8.55
CA CYS A 49 -27.76 -11.93 9.43
C CYS A 49 -26.23 -11.88 9.50
N SER A 50 -25.55 -13.04 9.57
CA SER A 50 -24.08 -13.12 9.69
C SER A 50 -23.37 -12.55 8.47
N ARG A 51 -23.94 -12.70 7.27
CA ARG A 51 -23.38 -12.14 6.03
C ARG A 51 -23.47 -10.61 6.01
N VAL A 52 -24.56 -10.04 6.48
CA VAL A 52 -24.75 -8.58 6.54
C VAL A 52 -23.78 -7.97 7.56
N VAL A 53 -23.70 -8.55 8.76
CA VAL A 53 -22.80 -8.10 9.84
C VAL A 53 -21.33 -8.26 9.43
N ARG A 54 -20.92 -9.38 8.83
CA ARG A 54 -19.53 -9.56 8.36
C ARG A 54 -19.15 -8.55 7.28
N LYS A 55 -20.09 -8.21 6.38
CA LYS A 55 -19.87 -7.20 5.34
C LYS A 55 -19.81 -5.80 5.91
N SER A 56 -20.63 -5.45 6.91
CA SER A 56 -20.56 -4.13 7.56
C SER A 56 -19.24 -3.95 8.32
N ILE A 57 -18.80 -4.96 9.08
CA ILE A 57 -17.50 -4.98 9.76
C ILE A 57 -16.35 -4.82 8.75
N ALA A 58 -16.37 -5.58 7.64
CA ALA A 58 -15.35 -5.48 6.60
C ALA A 58 -15.28 -4.10 5.94
N ARG A 59 -16.43 -3.44 5.72
CA ARG A 59 -16.51 -2.07 5.18
C ARG A 59 -15.86 -1.07 6.14
N VAL A 60 -16.20 -1.13 7.43
CA VAL A 60 -15.63 -0.24 8.46
C VAL A 60 -14.11 -0.44 8.57
N LEU A 61 -13.63 -1.69 8.62
CA LEU A 61 -12.20 -1.97 8.67
C LEU A 61 -11.45 -1.49 7.43
N THR A 62 -12.09 -1.56 6.26
CA THR A 62 -11.51 -1.07 5.01
C THR A 62 -11.34 0.45 5.05
N VAL A 63 -12.35 1.21 5.50
CA VAL A 63 -12.26 2.67 5.64
C VAL A 63 -11.18 3.06 6.66
N ILE A 64 -11.09 2.36 7.80
CA ILE A 64 -10.05 2.60 8.80
C ILE A 64 -8.66 2.34 8.21
N ASN A 65 -8.48 1.25 7.46
CA ASN A 65 -7.19 0.92 6.85
C ASN A 65 -6.80 1.88 5.72
N GLN A 66 -7.77 2.38 4.95
CA GLN A 66 -7.55 3.39 3.91
C GLN A 66 -7.07 4.71 4.53
N THR A 67 -7.83 5.25 5.48
CA THR A 67 -7.49 6.51 6.17
C THR A 67 -6.14 6.45 6.89
N GLN A 68 -5.84 5.36 7.59
CA GLN A 68 -4.53 5.16 8.23
C GLN A 68 -3.39 5.14 7.21
N LYS A 69 -3.54 4.39 6.11
CA LYS A 69 -2.51 4.34 5.05
C LYS A 69 -2.33 5.69 4.37
N GLU A 70 -3.40 6.45 4.18
CA GLU A 70 -3.33 7.80 3.62
C GLU A 70 -2.57 8.76 4.53
N ASN A 71 -2.85 8.76 5.84
CA ASN A 71 -2.13 9.57 6.81
C ASN A 71 -0.64 9.19 6.85
N LEU A 72 -0.31 7.89 6.81
CA LEU A 72 1.08 7.42 6.70
C LEU A 72 1.75 7.87 5.40
N ARG A 73 1.04 7.84 4.27
CA ARG A 73 1.55 8.32 2.97
C ARG A 73 1.84 9.81 3.01
N LYS A 74 0.99 10.61 3.65
CA LYS A 74 1.20 12.05 3.87
C LYS A 74 2.42 12.28 4.75
N PHE A 75 2.53 11.58 5.88
CA PHE A 75 3.64 11.70 6.83
C PHE A 75 5.01 11.30 6.24
N TYR A 76 5.05 10.29 5.38
CA TYR A 76 6.29 9.84 4.71
C TYR A 76 6.50 10.46 3.32
N LYS A 77 5.70 11.45 2.91
CA LYS A 77 5.91 12.17 1.65
C LYS A 77 7.25 12.93 1.71
N GLY A 78 8.04 12.87 0.64
CA GLY A 78 9.34 13.56 0.55
C GLY A 78 10.50 12.94 1.35
N LYS A 79 10.24 12.06 2.34
CA LYS A 79 11.31 11.41 3.11
C LYS A 79 12.09 10.41 2.25
N LYS A 80 13.43 10.41 2.39
CA LYS A 80 14.35 9.49 1.68
C LYS A 80 14.04 8.02 1.96
N TYR A 81 13.77 7.69 3.23
CA TYR A 81 13.48 6.31 3.65
C TYR A 81 12.01 6.15 4.00
N LYS A 82 11.36 5.23 3.29
CA LYS A 82 9.96 4.81 3.53
C LYS A 82 9.93 3.34 3.96
N PRO A 83 8.96 2.96 4.81
CA PRO A 83 8.73 1.55 5.16
C PRO A 83 8.41 0.72 3.90
N LEU A 84 8.70 -0.57 3.94
CA LEU A 84 8.60 -1.48 2.80
C LEU A 84 7.17 -1.54 2.22
N ASP A 85 6.16 -1.40 3.06
CA ASP A 85 4.75 -1.47 2.66
C ASP A 85 4.27 -0.27 1.84
N LEU A 86 4.88 0.91 2.04
CA LEU A 86 4.55 2.13 1.30
C LEU A 86 5.35 2.28 0.00
N ARG A 87 6.30 1.38 -0.26
CA ARG A 87 7.07 1.39 -1.52
C ARG A 87 6.20 0.87 -2.67
N PRO A 88 6.45 1.33 -3.90
CA PRO A 88 5.73 0.79 -5.06
C PRO A 88 5.99 -0.72 -5.20
N LYS A 89 4.92 -1.51 -5.33
CA LYS A 89 5.00 -2.94 -5.61
C LYS A 89 5.35 -3.13 -7.09
N LYS A 90 6.62 -3.36 -7.36
CA LYS A 90 7.18 -3.76 -8.66
C LYS A 90 7.97 -5.06 -8.49
N THR A 91 8.28 -5.73 -9.59
CA THR A 91 9.15 -6.92 -9.58
C THR A 91 10.52 -6.58 -8.98
N ARG A 92 11.20 -7.59 -8.41
CA ARG A 92 12.54 -7.42 -7.81
C ARG A 92 13.53 -6.86 -8.83
N ALA A 93 13.50 -7.37 -10.07
CA ALA A 93 14.35 -6.89 -11.16
C ALA A 93 14.13 -5.40 -11.44
N MET A 94 12.88 -4.95 -11.56
CA MET A 94 12.55 -3.54 -11.78
C MET A 94 12.91 -2.61 -10.60
N ARG A 95 13.06 -3.13 -9.38
CA ARG A 95 13.54 -2.34 -8.23
C ARG A 95 15.06 -2.22 -8.18
N ARG A 96 15.79 -3.12 -8.86
CA ARG A 96 17.26 -3.17 -8.88
C ARG A 96 17.89 -2.53 -10.11
N ARG A 97 17.13 -2.38 -11.20
CA ARG A 97 17.58 -1.65 -12.39
C ARG A 97 17.92 -0.19 -12.04
N LEU A 98 18.71 0.43 -12.91
CA LEU A 98 19.06 1.84 -12.82
C LEU A 98 17.82 2.74 -12.98
N ASN A 99 17.92 3.96 -12.47
CA ASN A 99 16.89 4.97 -12.72
C ASN A 99 17.00 5.51 -14.15
N LYS A 100 15.90 5.94 -14.75
CA LYS A 100 15.91 6.53 -16.12
C LYS A 100 16.91 7.68 -16.28
N HIS A 101 17.12 8.46 -15.22
CA HIS A 101 18.12 9.52 -15.22
C HIS A 101 19.53 8.94 -15.35
N GLU A 102 19.85 7.93 -14.53
CA GLU A 102 21.15 7.24 -14.55
C GLU A 102 21.36 6.50 -15.87
N GLU A 103 20.34 5.83 -16.40
CA GLU A 103 20.37 5.16 -17.71
C GLU A 103 20.68 6.15 -18.85
N ASN A 104 20.20 7.39 -18.75
CA ASN A 104 20.42 8.43 -19.74
C ASN A 104 21.70 9.25 -19.53
N LEU A 105 22.47 9.00 -18.46
CA LEU A 105 23.72 9.71 -18.22
C LEU A 105 24.74 9.34 -19.29
N LYS A 106 25.13 10.34 -20.09
CA LYS A 106 26.16 10.21 -21.11
C LYS A 106 27.44 10.90 -20.66
N THR A 107 28.59 10.38 -21.07
CA THR A 107 29.88 11.03 -20.82
C THR A 107 29.96 12.38 -21.54
N LYS A 108 30.74 13.34 -21.01
CA LYS A 108 30.96 14.65 -21.66
C LYS A 108 31.46 14.52 -23.09
N LYS A 109 32.31 13.51 -23.35
CA LYS A 109 32.83 13.19 -24.69
C LYS A 109 31.71 12.77 -25.65
N GLN A 110 30.81 11.90 -25.20
CA GLN A 110 29.67 11.45 -26.00
C GLN A 110 28.69 12.61 -26.27
N GLN A 111 28.35 13.41 -25.25
CA GLN A 111 27.49 14.60 -25.43
C GLN A 111 28.07 15.57 -26.47
N ARG A 112 29.38 15.83 -26.44
CA ARG A 112 30.06 16.65 -27.45
C ARG A 112 29.93 16.06 -28.85
N LYS A 113 30.11 14.73 -29.00
CA LYS A 113 29.99 14.03 -30.28
C LYS A 113 28.57 14.13 -30.84
N GLU A 114 27.56 13.87 -30.01
CA GLU A 114 26.15 13.93 -30.40
C GLU A 114 25.71 15.34 -30.80
N ARG A 115 26.21 16.36 -30.09
CA ARG A 115 25.98 17.77 -30.45
C ARG A 115 26.63 18.15 -31.77
N LEU A 116 27.85 17.66 -32.03
CA LEU A 116 28.62 18.02 -33.22
C LEU A 116 28.11 17.29 -34.47
N TYR A 117 27.72 16.02 -34.33
CA TYR A 117 27.31 15.16 -35.44
C TYR A 117 25.93 14.53 -35.17
N PRO A 118 24.84 15.33 -35.23
CA PRO A 118 23.50 14.78 -35.13
C PRO A 118 23.17 13.93 -36.37
N ALA A 119 22.43 12.85 -36.18
CA ALA A 119 21.91 12.06 -37.29
C ALA A 119 20.93 12.90 -38.10
N ARG A 120 21.30 13.22 -39.34
CA ARG A 120 20.47 14.00 -40.27
C ARG A 120 19.58 13.05 -41.07
N LYS A 121 18.34 13.45 -41.32
CA LYS A 121 17.46 12.76 -42.26
C LYS A 121 17.74 13.30 -43.67
N PHE A 122 18.02 12.42 -44.61
CA PHE A 122 18.22 12.77 -46.02
C PHE A 122 17.56 11.73 -46.92
N ALA A 123 17.22 12.13 -48.15
CA ALA A 123 16.72 11.25 -49.20
C ALA A 123 17.69 11.30 -50.37
N ILE A 124 17.88 10.17 -51.05
CA ILE A 124 18.69 10.07 -52.26
C ILE A 124 17.73 10.10 -53.43
N LYS A 125 18.01 10.97 -54.40
CA LYS A 125 17.29 11.00 -55.66
C LYS A 125 17.73 9.79 -56.50
N ALA A 126 16.77 9.00 -56.95
CA ALA A 126 17.02 7.94 -57.94
C ALA A 126 17.31 8.54 -59.31
#